data_AF-A0A9W7H4X0-F1
#
_entry.id   AF-A0A9W7H4X0-F1
#
_cell.length_a   1.000
_cell.length_b   1.000
_cell.length_c   1.000
_cell.angle_alpha   90.00
_cell.angle_beta   90.00
_cell.angle_gamma   90.00
#
_symmetry.space_group_name_H-M   'P 1'
#
loop_
_entity.id
_entity.type
_entity.pdbx_description
1 polymer ?
#
loop_
_entity_poly.entity_id
_entity_poly.type
_entity_poly.pdbx_seq_one_letter_code
_entity_poly.pdbx_strand_id
1 'polypeptide(L)'
;MHHLLKVTSAGKVRSACYHWLRFLEEKFRLHLLVNADREFLAQKSAPHRDFYNIRKVDTHVHHSACMNQKHLLSFIKSKLKKEPDEVVIFRDGKYMTLKEVFESLDLSGYDLNVDLLDVHADKSTFHRFDKFNLKYNPCGQSRLREIFLKHDNLIQGRFLAEVTKQVLSDLETSKYLVDVYR
;
A
#
# COMPACT_ATOMS: atom_id res chain seq x y z
N MET A 1 5.53 -29.30 -11.72
CA MET A 1 6.45 -28.14 -11.66
C MET A 1 7.79 -28.39 -12.40
N HIS A 2 8.46 -29.52 -12.20
CA HIS A 2 9.75 -29.84 -12.86
C HIS A 2 9.73 -29.78 -14.39
N HIS A 3 8.66 -30.26 -15.04
CA HIS A 3 8.52 -30.19 -16.49
C HIS A 3 8.51 -28.75 -17.02
N LEU A 4 7.73 -27.86 -16.38
CA LEU A 4 7.69 -26.44 -16.73
C LEU A 4 9.07 -25.79 -16.55
N LEU A 5 9.75 -26.06 -15.43
CA LEU A 5 11.09 -25.53 -15.16
C LEU A 5 12.10 -25.95 -16.24
N LYS A 6 12.03 -27.22 -16.69
CA LYS A 6 12.85 -27.75 -17.79
C LYS A 6 12.57 -27.06 -19.12
N VAL A 7 11.30 -26.79 -19.44
CA VAL A 7 10.92 -26.08 -20.66
C VAL A 7 11.36 -24.61 -20.60
N THR A 8 11.17 -23.94 -19.47
CA THR A 8 11.58 -22.53 -19.29
C THR A 8 13.10 -22.34 -19.35
N SER A 9 13.89 -23.34 -18.96
CA SER A 9 15.36 -23.26 -19.02
C SER A 9 15.94 -23.73 -20.36
N ALA A 10 15.15 -24.35 -21.24
CA ALA A 10 15.61 -24.82 -22.54
C ALA A 10 16.01 -23.64 -23.45
N GLY A 11 17.28 -23.60 -23.86
CA GLY A 11 17.85 -22.46 -24.61
C GLY A 11 17.08 -22.11 -25.89
N LYS A 12 16.70 -23.12 -26.69
CA LYS A 12 15.92 -22.90 -27.93
C LYS A 12 14.57 -22.24 -27.66
N VAL A 13 13.87 -22.67 -26.60
CA VAL A 13 12.57 -22.11 -26.20
C VAL A 13 12.74 -20.66 -25.74
N ARG A 14 13.75 -20.38 -24.91
CA ARG A 14 14.05 -19.01 -24.45
C ARG A 14 14.36 -18.07 -25.60
N SER A 15 15.21 -18.48 -26.54
CA SER A 15 15.55 -17.67 -27.73
C SER A 15 14.33 -17.42 -28.62
N ALA A 16 13.48 -18.44 -28.83
CA ALA A 16 12.24 -18.28 -29.58
C ALA A 16 11.29 -17.30 -28.88
N CYS A 17 11.00 -17.48 -27.58
CA CYS A 17 10.15 -16.58 -26.81
C CYS A 17 10.69 -15.14 -26.81
N TYR A 18 12.01 -14.95 -26.70
CA TYR A 18 12.64 -13.63 -26.76
C TYR A 18 12.37 -12.94 -28.11
N HIS A 19 12.62 -13.62 -29.23
CA HIS A 19 12.34 -13.06 -30.56
C HIS A 19 10.86 -12.73 -30.74
N TRP A 20 9.96 -13.58 -30.24
CA TRP A 20 8.53 -13.35 -30.30
C TRP A 20 8.08 -12.14 -29.48
N LEU A 21 8.58 -12.01 -28.25
CA LEU A 21 8.27 -10.84 -27.41
C LEU A 21 8.78 -9.54 -28.04
N ARG A 22 10.01 -9.56 -28.60
CA ARG A 22 10.56 -8.42 -29.33
C ARG A 22 9.74 -8.09 -30.57
N PHE A 23 9.34 -9.10 -31.35
CA PHE A 23 8.48 -8.88 -32.51
C PHE A 23 7.13 -8.27 -32.13
N LEU A 24 6.50 -8.75 -31.06
CA LEU A 24 5.24 -8.18 -30.56
C LEU A 24 5.39 -6.73 -30.11
N GLU A 25 6.50 -6.40 -29.43
CA GLU A 25 6.82 -5.03 -29.02
C GLU A 25 7.01 -4.11 -30.23
N GLU A 26 7.81 -4.51 -31.23
CA GLU A 26 8.03 -3.69 -32.43
C GLU A 26 6.75 -3.57 -33.26
N LYS A 27 5.92 -4.61 -33.34
CA LYS A 27 4.60 -4.54 -33.96
C LYS A 27 3.70 -3.50 -33.29
N PHE A 28 3.71 -3.44 -31.96
CA PHE A 28 2.95 -2.44 -31.22
C PHE A 28 3.50 -1.02 -31.41
N ARG A 29 4.84 -0.85 -31.46
CA ARG A 29 5.46 0.45 -31.77
C ARG A 29 5.07 0.94 -33.17
N LEU A 30 5.10 0.06 -34.17
CA LEU A 30 4.66 0.39 -35.51
C LEU A 30 3.18 0.78 -35.53
N HIS A 31 2.34 0.04 -34.79
CA HIS A 31 0.92 0.39 -34.64
C HIS A 31 0.73 1.80 -34.08
N LEU A 32 1.46 2.17 -33.03
CA LEU A 32 1.41 3.53 -32.47
C LEU A 32 1.84 4.59 -33.49
N LEU A 33 2.91 4.36 -34.25
CA LEU A 33 3.39 5.32 -35.27
C LEU A 33 2.34 5.57 -36.36
N VAL A 34 1.57 4.55 -36.74
CA VAL A 34 0.58 4.65 -37.83
C VAL A 34 -0.80 5.08 -37.34
N ASN A 35 -1.18 4.74 -36.11
CA ASN A 35 -2.56 4.87 -35.62
C ASN A 35 -2.74 5.80 -34.41
N ALA A 36 -1.69 6.35 -33.80
CA ALA A 36 -1.83 7.18 -32.59
C ALA A 36 -2.81 8.36 -32.77
N ASP A 37 -2.74 9.09 -33.89
CA ASP A 37 -3.65 10.21 -34.15
C ASP A 37 -5.10 9.75 -34.32
N ARG A 38 -5.32 8.59 -34.95
CA ARG A 38 -6.65 7.99 -35.11
C ARG A 38 -7.23 7.60 -33.76
N GLU A 39 -6.43 6.98 -32.89
CA GLU A 39 -6.83 6.64 -31.53
C GLU A 39 -7.12 7.88 -30.68
N PHE A 40 -6.31 8.92 -30.81
CA PHE A 40 -6.51 10.19 -30.12
C PHE A 40 -7.81 10.89 -30.55
N LEU A 41 -8.10 10.93 -31.85
CA LEU A 41 -9.37 11.46 -32.37
C LEU A 41 -10.57 10.62 -31.91
N ALA A 42 -10.42 9.29 -31.86
CA ALA A 42 -11.46 8.40 -31.34
C ALA A 42 -11.73 8.61 -29.84
N GLN A 43 -10.72 8.98 -29.04
CA GLN A 43 -10.95 9.36 -27.64
C GLN A 43 -11.74 10.68 -27.54
N LYS A 44 -11.45 11.66 -28.41
CA LYS A 44 -12.17 12.94 -28.44
C LYS A 44 -13.65 12.80 -28.81
N SER A 45 -14.02 11.78 -29.58
CA SER A 45 -15.42 11.52 -29.93
C SER A 45 -16.24 10.91 -28.79
N ALA A 46 -15.60 10.49 -27.69
CA ALA A 46 -16.25 10.03 -26.47
C ALA A 46 -16.28 11.16 -25.42
N PRO A 47 -17.27 12.07 -25.46
CA PRO A 47 -17.34 13.18 -24.52
C PRO A 47 -17.46 12.68 -23.08
N HIS A 48 -16.89 13.45 -22.15
CA HIS A 48 -16.90 13.16 -20.70
C HIS A 48 -16.21 11.85 -20.27
N ARG A 49 -15.46 11.19 -21.17
CA ARG A 49 -14.59 10.04 -20.85
C ARG A 49 -13.13 10.44 -21.00
N ASP A 50 -12.52 10.77 -19.88
CA ASP A 50 -11.10 11.09 -19.78
C ASP A 50 -10.46 10.29 -18.64
N PHE A 51 -9.18 10.54 -18.39
CA PHE A 51 -8.45 9.87 -17.33
C PHE A 51 -9.10 10.02 -15.94
N TYR A 52 -9.84 11.10 -15.67
CA TYR A 52 -10.46 11.33 -14.37
C TYR A 52 -11.78 10.57 -14.23
N ASN A 53 -12.52 10.38 -15.33
CA ASN A 53 -13.87 9.79 -15.33
C ASN A 53 -13.91 8.30 -15.71
N ILE A 54 -12.77 7.68 -16.03
CA ILE A 54 -12.67 6.22 -16.18
C ILE A 54 -12.55 5.55 -14.81
N ARG A 55 -13.21 4.41 -14.63
CA ARG A 55 -13.03 3.60 -13.44
C ARG A 55 -11.69 2.88 -13.51
N LYS A 56 -10.87 3.04 -12.47
CA LYS A 56 -9.55 2.44 -12.32
C LYS A 56 -9.56 1.59 -11.06
N VAL A 57 -8.88 0.45 -11.13
CA VAL A 57 -8.80 -0.49 -10.03
C VAL A 57 -7.34 -0.65 -9.64
N ASP A 58 -7.01 -0.41 -8.36
CA ASP A 58 -5.74 -0.88 -7.81
C ASP A 58 -5.86 -2.37 -7.49
N THR A 59 -5.09 -3.18 -8.21
CA THR A 59 -5.18 -4.64 -8.16
C THR A 59 -4.23 -5.29 -7.15
N HIS A 60 -3.38 -4.49 -6.49
CA HIS A 60 -2.36 -5.00 -5.59
C HIS A 60 -2.10 -4.05 -4.42
N VAL A 61 -3.08 -3.92 -3.53
CA VAL A 61 -2.96 -3.16 -2.30
C VAL A 61 -2.88 -4.09 -1.10
N HIS A 62 -1.90 -3.87 -0.23
CA HIS A 62 -1.85 -4.53 1.06
C HIS A 62 -2.69 -3.75 2.07
N HIS A 63 -3.63 -4.40 2.74
CA HIS A 63 -4.56 -3.71 3.65
C HIS A 63 -3.86 -2.88 4.72
N SER A 64 -2.78 -3.39 5.34
CA SER A 64 -2.04 -2.66 6.37
C SER A 64 -1.26 -1.44 5.85
N ALA A 65 -1.16 -1.23 4.53
CA ALA A 65 -0.53 -0.06 3.89
C ALA A 65 -1.49 0.68 2.95
N CYS A 66 -2.81 0.49 3.09
CA CYS A 66 -3.78 1.19 2.24
C CYS A 66 -3.90 2.69 2.56
N MET A 67 -3.48 3.09 3.75
CA MET A 67 -3.61 4.46 4.25
C MET A 67 -2.38 5.31 3.94
N ASN A 68 -2.61 6.59 3.64
CA ASN A 68 -1.52 7.56 3.51
C ASN A 68 -0.87 7.81 4.88
N GLN A 69 0.45 8.01 4.90
CA GLN A 69 1.25 8.30 6.09
C GLN A 69 0.72 9.50 6.89
N LYS A 70 0.29 10.56 6.20
CA LYS A 70 -0.30 11.74 6.84
C LYS A 70 -1.59 11.37 7.58
N HIS A 71 -2.42 10.53 6.97
CA HIS A 71 -3.68 10.06 7.56
C HIS A 71 -3.42 9.17 8.77
N LEU A 72 -2.50 8.20 8.65
CA LEU A 72 -2.07 7.35 9.77
C LEU A 72 -1.50 8.17 10.94
N LEU A 73 -0.64 9.15 10.66
CA LEU A 73 -0.09 10.05 11.67
C LEU A 73 -1.20 10.82 12.41
N SER A 74 -2.13 11.40 11.66
CA SER A 74 -3.28 12.11 12.23
C SER A 74 -4.17 11.20 13.07
N PHE A 75 -4.36 9.95 12.64
CA PHE A 75 -5.11 8.94 13.38
C PHE A 75 -4.43 8.61 14.72
N ILE A 76 -3.12 8.30 14.71
CA ILE A 76 -2.34 8.01 15.93
C ILE A 76 -2.39 9.18 16.90
N LYS A 77 -2.16 10.43 16.43
CA LYS A 77 -2.25 11.63 17.27
C LYS A 77 -3.64 11.82 17.89
N SER A 78 -4.69 11.56 17.10
CA SER A 78 -6.08 11.64 17.58
C SER A 78 -6.35 10.63 18.69
N LYS A 79 -5.87 9.39 18.55
CA LYS A 79 -6.00 8.35 19.58
C LYS A 79 -5.25 8.68 20.85
N LEU A 80 -4.00 9.14 20.74
CA LEU A 80 -3.21 9.55 21.90
C LEU A 80 -3.85 10.72 22.67
N LYS A 81 -4.57 11.61 21.98
CA LYS A 81 -5.27 12.74 22.62
C LYS A 81 -6.61 12.34 23.27
N LYS A 82 -7.37 11.45 22.64
CA LYS A 82 -8.75 11.13 23.06
C LYS A 82 -8.85 9.93 24.01
N GLU A 83 -7.97 8.95 23.83
CA GLU A 83 -8.01 7.67 24.54
C GLU A 83 -6.59 7.29 25.05
N PRO A 84 -5.91 8.16 25.84
CA PRO A 84 -4.54 7.90 26.30
C PRO A 84 -4.43 6.72 27.28
N ASP A 85 -5.45 6.52 28.11
CA ASP A 85 -5.44 5.53 29.19
C ASP A 85 -5.96 4.15 28.76
N GLU A 86 -6.25 3.97 27.47
CA GLU A 86 -6.69 2.70 26.90
C GLU A 86 -5.57 1.66 26.99
N VAL A 87 -5.85 0.47 27.50
CA VAL A 87 -4.90 -0.65 27.55
C VAL A 87 -4.78 -1.29 26.16
N VAL A 88 -3.61 -1.17 25.53
CA VAL A 88 -3.42 -1.52 24.11
C VAL A 88 -2.48 -2.70 23.86
N ILE A 89 -1.61 -3.02 24.80
CA ILE A 89 -0.63 -4.11 24.65
C ILE A 89 -0.29 -4.75 26.00
N PHE A 90 0.00 -6.04 25.97
CA PHE A 90 0.59 -6.76 27.10
C PHE A 90 2.02 -7.16 26.75
N ARG A 91 3.00 -6.59 27.45
CA ARG A 91 4.43 -6.90 27.26
C ARG A 91 5.16 -6.88 28.59
N ASP A 92 6.22 -7.68 28.67
CA ASP A 92 7.12 -7.72 29.83
C ASP A 92 6.35 -7.97 31.16
N GLY A 93 5.28 -8.77 31.08
CA GLY A 93 4.43 -9.12 32.22
C GLY A 93 3.44 -8.03 32.66
N LYS A 94 3.37 -6.90 31.96
CA LYS A 94 2.51 -5.76 32.30
C LYS A 94 1.57 -5.38 31.15
N TYR A 95 0.33 -5.03 31.52
CA TYR A 95 -0.59 -4.33 30.64
C TYR A 95 -0.20 -2.85 30.55
N MET A 96 0.03 -2.36 29.34
CA MET A 96 0.43 -0.97 29.11
C MET A 96 -0.70 -0.20 28.42
N THR A 97 -0.93 1.01 28.92
CA THR A 97 -1.82 1.98 28.27
C THR A 97 -1.16 2.59 27.02
N LEU A 98 -1.97 3.19 26.14
CA LEU A 98 -1.45 3.86 24.95
C LEU A 98 -0.42 4.94 25.33
N LYS A 99 -0.71 5.72 26.37
CA LYS A 99 0.22 6.72 26.90
C LYS A 99 1.52 6.11 27.40
N GLU A 100 1.46 5.05 28.22
CA GLU A 100 2.67 4.37 28.72
C GLU A 100 3.51 3.76 27.59
N VAL A 101 2.88 3.28 26.50
CA VAL A 101 3.61 2.79 25.33
C VAL A 101 4.42 3.91 24.68
N PHE A 102 3.82 5.09 24.47
CA PHE A 102 4.51 6.24 23.89
C PHE A 102 5.62 6.77 24.80
N GLU A 103 5.38 6.84 26.11
CA GLU A 103 6.40 7.20 27.10
C GLU A 103 7.57 6.21 27.10
N SER A 104 7.31 4.90 26.99
CA SER A 104 8.36 3.87 26.92
C SER A 104 9.24 3.93 25.67
N LEU A 105 8.75 4.60 24.63
CA LEU A 105 9.45 4.80 23.36
C LEU A 105 10.16 6.16 23.30
N ASP A 106 10.09 6.96 24.36
CA ASP A 106 10.56 8.34 24.39
C ASP A 106 9.95 9.20 23.26
N LEU A 107 8.66 8.98 22.97
CA LEU A 107 7.92 9.68 21.93
C LEU A 107 6.77 10.48 22.53
N SER A 108 6.75 11.80 22.29
CA SER A 108 5.58 12.62 22.60
C SER A 108 4.64 12.76 21.40
N GLY A 109 3.36 13.01 21.65
CA GLY A 109 2.38 13.30 20.59
C GLY A 109 2.71 14.55 19.76
N TYR A 110 3.53 15.45 20.30
CA TYR A 110 3.99 16.66 19.60
C TYR A 110 5.14 16.34 18.63
N ASP A 111 6.05 15.45 19.04
CA ASP A 111 7.26 15.08 18.28
C ASP A 111 6.97 14.14 17.11
N LEU A 112 5.82 13.46 17.13
CA LEU A 112 5.37 12.62 16.02
C LEU A 112 5.18 13.46 14.75
N ASN A 113 5.98 13.20 13.73
CA ASN A 113 5.84 13.78 12.41
C ASN A 113 5.96 12.69 11.34
N VAL A 114 5.77 13.07 10.07
CA VAL A 114 5.77 12.11 8.95
C VAL A 114 7.15 11.45 8.80
N ASP A 115 8.23 12.22 8.98
CA ASP A 115 9.59 11.71 8.84
C ASP A 115 9.93 10.70 9.95
N LEU A 116 9.49 10.97 11.18
CA LEU A 116 9.67 10.08 12.32
C LEU A 116 8.78 8.83 12.23
N LEU A 117 7.69 8.86 11.45
CA LEU A 117 6.86 7.68 11.22
C LEU A 117 7.55 6.67 10.28
N ASP A 118 8.37 7.15 9.33
CA ASP A 118 9.16 6.38 8.34
C ASP A 118 8.43 5.20 7.65
N VAL A 119 7.16 5.41 7.31
CA VAL A 119 6.32 4.42 6.60
C VAL A 119 6.26 4.65 5.08
N HIS A 120 7.13 5.52 4.55
CA HIS A 120 7.06 5.97 3.16
C HIS A 120 7.58 4.92 2.17
N ALA A 121 6.82 4.58 1.13
CA ALA A 121 7.34 3.75 0.04
C ALA A 121 8.24 4.56 -0.90
N ASP A 122 9.40 4.02 -1.27
CA ASP A 122 10.35 4.64 -2.20
C ASP A 122 10.70 3.68 -3.35
N LYS A 123 11.43 4.17 -4.37
CA LYS A 123 11.88 3.34 -5.50
C LYS A 123 12.73 2.14 -5.05
N SER A 124 13.40 2.23 -3.90
CA SER A 124 14.22 1.13 -3.37
C SER A 124 13.41 0.03 -2.67
N THR A 125 12.10 0.22 -2.50
CA THR A 125 11.18 -0.76 -1.92
C THR A 125 10.67 -1.78 -2.95
N PHE A 126 10.68 -1.43 -4.24
CA PHE A 126 10.18 -2.31 -5.30
C PHE A 126 11.06 -3.57 -5.44
N HIS A 127 10.43 -4.75 -5.43
CA HIS A 127 11.08 -6.07 -5.37
C HIS A 127 11.93 -6.37 -4.11
N ARG A 128 11.98 -5.46 -3.12
CA ARG A 128 12.72 -5.63 -1.87
C ARG A 128 11.75 -5.81 -0.69
N PHE A 129 11.27 -7.05 -0.55
CA PHE A 129 10.31 -7.42 0.49
C PHE A 129 10.81 -7.17 1.91
N ASP A 130 12.12 -7.27 2.15
CA ASP A 130 12.77 -6.95 3.41
C ASP A 130 12.58 -5.46 3.79
N LYS A 131 12.86 -4.55 2.84
CA LYS A 131 12.66 -3.11 3.04
C LYS A 131 11.19 -2.74 3.14
N PHE A 132 10.34 -3.41 2.36
CA PHE A 132 8.90 -3.25 2.43
C PHE A 132 8.37 -3.58 3.82
N ASN A 133 8.78 -4.72 4.39
CA ASN A 133 8.37 -5.15 5.73
C ASN A 133 8.81 -4.17 6.84
N LEU A 134 9.99 -3.58 6.72
CA LEU A 134 10.46 -2.56 7.67
C LEU A 134 9.57 -1.31 7.66
N LYS A 135 9.09 -0.91 6.48
CA LYS A 135 8.18 0.24 6.30
C LYS A 135 6.77 0.03 6.85
N TYR A 136 6.42 -1.19 7.28
CA TYR A 136 5.20 -1.46 8.04
C TYR A 136 5.33 -1.21 9.54
N ASN A 137 6.51 -0.88 10.05
CA ASN A 137 6.72 -0.57 11.46
C ASN A 137 6.71 0.95 11.64
N PRO A 138 5.61 1.57 12.13
CA PRO A 138 5.59 2.99 12.44
C PRO A 138 6.73 3.34 13.40
N CYS A 139 7.51 4.36 13.07
CA CYS A 139 8.70 4.78 13.81
C CYS A 139 9.78 3.70 13.95
N GLY A 140 9.77 2.68 13.08
CA GLY A 140 10.61 1.49 13.21
C GLY A 140 10.22 0.60 14.40
N GLN A 141 9.10 0.88 15.07
CA GLN A 141 8.70 0.20 16.30
C GLN A 141 7.64 -0.87 16.03
N SER A 142 8.02 -2.13 16.29
CA SER A 142 7.10 -3.27 16.19
C SER A 142 5.87 -3.14 17.08
N ARG A 143 6.00 -2.46 18.24
CA ARG A 143 4.89 -2.20 19.19
C ARG A 143 3.78 -1.37 18.54
N LEU A 144 4.13 -0.29 17.84
CA LEU A 144 3.16 0.58 17.18
C LEU A 144 2.48 -0.14 16.02
N ARG A 145 3.21 -0.99 15.28
CA ARG A 145 2.61 -1.83 14.24
C ARG A 145 1.59 -2.81 14.82
N GLU A 146 1.91 -3.46 15.93
CA GLU A 146 1.03 -4.40 16.59
C GLU A 146 -0.27 -3.73 17.04
N ILE A 147 -0.17 -2.53 17.62
CA ILE A 147 -1.33 -1.78 18.13
C ILE A 147 -2.20 -1.23 16.99
N PHE A 148 -1.61 -0.61 15.97
CA PHE A 148 -2.35 0.15 14.96
C PHE A 148 -2.61 -0.58 13.65
N LEU A 149 -1.75 -1.53 13.26
CA LEU A 149 -1.73 -2.12 11.91
C LEU A 149 -1.94 -3.65 11.90
N LYS A 150 -2.15 -4.28 13.05
CA LYS A 150 -2.55 -5.69 13.16
C LYS A 150 -3.96 -5.85 13.69
N HIS A 151 -4.67 -6.83 13.13
CA HIS A 151 -5.97 -7.31 13.61
C HIS A 151 -5.85 -8.22 14.84
N ASP A 152 -4.86 -9.11 14.86
CA ASP A 152 -4.56 -10.00 15.97
C ASP A 152 -3.66 -9.26 16.98
N ASN A 153 -4.31 -8.58 17.92
CA ASN A 153 -3.69 -7.84 19.03
C ASN A 153 -4.64 -7.79 20.24
N LEU A 154 -4.19 -7.20 21.36
CA LEU A 154 -4.95 -7.17 22.61
C LEU A 154 -6.33 -6.51 22.47
N ILE A 155 -6.44 -5.48 21.63
CA ILE A 155 -7.68 -4.73 21.37
C ILE A 155 -8.46 -5.29 20.17
N GLN A 156 -8.16 -6.52 19.73
CA GLN A 156 -8.86 -7.24 18.67
C GLN A 156 -8.94 -6.46 17.35
N GLY A 157 -7.90 -5.69 17.03
CA GLY A 157 -7.82 -4.93 15.80
C GLY A 157 -8.70 -3.68 15.77
N ARG A 158 -9.26 -3.23 16.91
CA ARG A 158 -10.14 -2.06 16.98
C ARG A 158 -9.58 -0.85 16.24
N PHE A 159 -8.33 -0.48 16.51
CA PHE A 159 -7.70 0.67 15.84
C PHE A 159 -7.51 0.47 14.34
N LEU A 160 -7.14 -0.74 13.90
CA LEU A 160 -7.03 -1.05 12.47
C LEU A 160 -8.40 -0.94 11.79
N ALA A 161 -9.45 -1.51 12.39
CA ALA A 161 -10.80 -1.43 11.84
C ALA A 161 -11.32 0.03 11.76
N GLU A 162 -11.02 0.85 12.76
CA GLU A 162 -11.40 2.26 12.77
C GLU A 162 -10.71 3.08 11.68
N VAL A 163 -9.40 2.89 11.47
CA VAL A 163 -8.70 3.61 10.39
C VAL A 163 -9.12 3.09 9.02
N THR A 164 -9.32 1.78 8.87
CA THR A 164 -9.87 1.18 7.63
C THR A 164 -11.22 1.77 7.30
N LYS A 165 -12.10 1.96 8.28
CA LYS A 165 -13.41 2.60 8.05
C LYS A 165 -13.28 4.03 7.51
N GLN A 166 -12.29 4.79 7.98
CA GLN A 166 -12.01 6.13 7.44
C GLN A 166 -11.52 6.06 6.00
N VAL A 167 -10.59 5.15 5.69
CA VAL A 167 -10.08 4.94 4.33
C VAL A 167 -11.20 4.54 3.37
N LEU A 168 -12.08 3.62 3.78
CA LEU A 168 -13.21 3.19 2.97
C LEU A 168 -14.21 4.32 2.72
N SER A 169 -14.48 5.16 3.72
CA SER A 169 -15.33 6.35 3.55
C SER A 169 -14.76 7.34 2.53
N ASP A 170 -13.44 7.56 2.56
CA ASP A 170 -12.76 8.41 1.58
C ASP A 170 -12.80 7.78 0.18
N LEU A 171 -12.64 6.46 0.08
CA LEU A 171 -12.70 5.71 -1.17
C LEU A 171 -14.13 5.72 -1.77
N GLU A 172 -15.17 5.58 -0.97
CA GLU A 172 -16.57 5.67 -1.42
C GLU A 172 -16.90 7.05 -2.02
N THR A 173 -16.25 8.10 -1.52
CA THR A 173 -16.37 9.45 -2.09
C THR A 173 -15.73 9.53 -3.48
N SER A 174 -14.73 8.67 -3.76
CA SER A 174 -14.08 8.57 -5.06
C SER A 174 -14.85 7.67 -6.03
N LYS A 175 -15.71 8.26 -6.85
CA LYS A 175 -16.56 7.56 -7.84
C LYS A 175 -15.82 6.64 -8.82
N TYR A 176 -14.53 6.88 -9.05
CA TYR A 176 -13.76 6.27 -10.15
C TYR A 176 -12.57 5.42 -9.69
N LEU A 177 -12.30 5.35 -8.39
CA LEU A 177 -11.24 4.50 -7.84
C LEU A 177 -11.86 3.33 -7.07
N VAL A 178 -11.28 2.16 -7.24
CA VAL A 178 -11.66 0.94 -6.53
C VAL A 178 -10.36 0.22 -6.17
N ASP A 179 -10.31 -0.36 -4.97
CA ASP A 179 -9.13 -1.08 -4.51
C ASP A 179 -9.48 -2.55 -4.26
N VAL A 180 -8.54 -3.43 -4.58
CA VAL A 180 -8.57 -4.85 -4.18
C VAL A 180 -7.54 -5.03 -3.07
N TYR A 181 -8.02 -5.05 -1.83
CA TYR A 181 -7.19 -5.25 -0.64
C TYR A 181 -6.82 -6.72 -0.45
N ARG A 182 -5.55 -6.96 -0.10
CA ARG A 182 -4.97 -8.26 0.29
C ARG A 182 -4.60 -8.28 1.76
#